data_AF-V5HKI0-F1
#
_entry.id   AF-V5HKI0-F1
#
_cell.length_a   1.000
_cell.length_b   1.000
_cell.length_c   1.000
_cell.angle_alpha   90.00
_cell.angle_beta   90.00
_cell.angle_gamma   90.00
#
_symmetry.space_group_name_H-M   'P 1'
#
loop_
_entity.id
_entity.type
_entity.pdbx_description
1 polymer ?
#
loop_
_entity_poly.entity_id
_entity_poly.type
_entity_poly.pdbx_seq_one_letter_code
_entity_poly.pdbx_strand_id
1 'polypeptide(L)' 'LSQYFTLKPGDLIFMGTPGRTKALNNKDVVSVSIEGVGEVENPILFAY' A
#
# COMPACT_ATOMS: atom_id res chain seq x y z
N LEU A 1 12.16 5.79 -13.74
CA LEU A 1 11.43 6.99 -13.26
C LEU A 1 12.29 8.25 -13.31
N SER A 2 13.49 8.23 -12.72
CA SER A 2 14.40 9.39 -12.65
C SER A 2 14.87 9.97 -14.00
N GLN A 3 14.79 9.18 -15.08
CA GLN A 3 15.05 9.68 -16.44
C GLN A 3 13.98 10.67 -16.94
N TYR A 4 12.79 10.66 -16.34
CA TYR A 4 11.64 11.47 -16.77
C TYR A 4 11.20 12.49 -15.72
N PHE A 5 11.54 12.26 -14.44
CA PHE A 5 11.16 13.13 -13.32
C PHE A 5 12.33 13.28 -12.34
N THR A 6 12.49 14.46 -11.74
CA THR A 6 13.41 14.65 -10.62
C THR A 6 12.81 14.06 -9.35
N LEU A 7 13.55 13.16 -8.68
CA LEU A 7 13.17 12.61 -7.39
C LEU A 7 13.78 13.45 -6.26
N LYS A 8 12.99 13.71 -5.22
CA LYS A 8 13.39 14.49 -4.04
C LYS A 8 13.42 13.60 -2.80
N PRO A 9 14.20 13.97 -1.77
CA PRO A 9 14.15 13.29 -0.48
C PRO A 9 12.72 13.28 0.09
N GLY A 10 12.24 12.09 0.47
CA GLY A 10 10.88 11.88 0.96
C GLY A 10 9.89 11.38 -0.09
N ASP A 11 10.25 11.39 -1.37
CA ASP A 11 9.39 10.81 -2.41
C ASP A 11 9.27 9.29 -2.24
N LEU A 12 8.04 8.77 -2.40
CA LEU A 12 7.74 7.35 -2.29
C LEU A 12 7.47 6.74 -3.67
N ILE A 13 8.08 5.59 -3.94
CA ILE A 13 7.85 4.80 -5.15
C ILE A 13 7.23 3.46 -4.76
N PHE A 14 6.01 3.21 -5.25
CA PHE A 14 5.31 1.95 -5.04
C PHE A 14 5.72 0.95 -6.14
N MET A 15 6.32 -0.16 -5.75
CA MET A 15 6.89 -1.15 -6.67
C MET A 15 5.86 -2.14 -7.25
N GLY A 16 4.58 -1.95 -6.91
CA GLY A 16 3.48 -2.86 -7.27
C GLY A 16 3.32 -4.03 -6.30
N THR A 17 2.23 -4.77 -6.46
CA THR A 17 1.89 -5.96 -5.66
C THR A 17 1.76 -7.18 -6.57
N PRO A 18 2.23 -8.36 -6.15
CA PRO A 18 1.98 -9.59 -6.88
C PRO A 18 0.50 -10.02 -6.75
N GLY A 19 0.02 -10.80 -7.74
CA GLY A 19 -1.28 -11.46 -7.67
C GLY A 19 -2.49 -10.58 -8.03
N ARG A 20 -3.69 -11.08 -7.71
CA ARG A 20 -4.95 -10.35 -7.88
C ARG A 20 -5.44 -9.82 -6.55
N THR A 21 -5.93 -8.59 -6.57
CA THR A 21 -6.62 -7.99 -5.43
C THR A 21 -7.98 -8.64 -5.22
N LYS A 22 -8.48 -8.57 -3.98
CA LYS A 22 -9.84 -8.95 -3.61
C LYS A 22 -10.64 -7.70 -3.27
N ALA A 23 -11.95 -7.74 -3.46
CA ALA A 23 -12.83 -6.65 -3.02
C ALA A 23 -12.80 -6.55 -1.49
N LEU A 24 -12.72 -5.31 -1.00
CA LEU A 24 -12.80 -5.00 0.43
C LEU A 24 -14.25 -4.75 0.82
N ASN A 25 -14.60 -5.14 2.04
CA ASN A 25 -15.90 -4.90 2.65
C ASN A 25 -15.78 -3.91 3.81
N ASN A 26 -16.89 -3.28 4.16
CA ASN A 26 -16.95 -2.45 5.35
C ASN A 26 -16.62 -3.28 6.60
N LYS A 27 -15.81 -2.72 7.49
CA LYS A 27 -15.29 -3.35 8.72
C LYS A 27 -14.23 -4.44 8.50
N ASP A 28 -13.74 -4.64 7.29
CA ASP A 28 -12.54 -5.46 7.08
C ASP A 28 -11.34 -4.82 7.79
N VAL A 29 -10.40 -5.66 8.25
CA VAL A 29 -9.08 -5.23 8.70
C VAL A 29 -8.07 -5.87 7.75
N VAL A 30 -7.28 -5.02 7.08
CA VAL A 30 -6.31 -5.44 6.06
C VAL A 30 -4.92 -5.22 6.60
N SER A 31 -4.09 -6.25 6.56
CA SER A 31 -2.68 -6.17 6.91
C SER A 31 -1.78 -6.46 5.71
N VAL A 32 -0.67 -5.74 5.61
CA VAL A 32 0.41 -5.97 4.64
C VAL A 32 1.73 -6.03 5.38
N SER A 33 2.47 -7.12 5.21
CA SER A 33 3.77 -7.35 5.83
C SER A 33 4.88 -7.51 4.80
N ILE A 34 6.06 -6.96 5.10
CA ILE A 34 7.30 -7.22 4.36
C ILE A 34 8.35 -7.69 5.37
N GLU A 35 8.92 -8.86 5.12
CA GLU A 35 9.97 -9.44 5.95
C GLU A 35 11.14 -8.46 6.11
N GLY A 36 11.55 -8.23 7.36
CA GLY A 36 12.64 -7.31 7.69
C GLY A 36 12.29 -5.81 7.66
N VAL A 37 11.08 -5.44 7.24
CA VAL A 37 10.60 -4.04 7.26
C VAL A 37 9.53 -3.84 8.32
N GLY A 38 8.52 -4.70 8.34
CA GLY A 38 7.42 -4.63 9.30
C GLY A 38 6.06 -4.92 8.69
N GLU A 39 5.02 -4.58 9.44
CA GLU A 39 3.62 -4.81 9.11
C GLU A 39 2.82 -3.53 9.29
N VAL A 40 1.90 -3.27 8.36
CA VAL A 40 0.94 -2.16 8.43
C VAL A 40 -0.46 -2.74 8.37
N GLU A 41 -1.27 -2.39 9.37
CA GLU A 41 -2.67 -2.80 9.49
C GLU A 41 -3.61 -1.59 9.36
N ASN A 42 -4.68 -1.75 8.58
CA ASN A 42 -5.68 -0.70 8.37
C ASN A 42 -7.12 -1.25 8.46
N PRO A 43 -7.98 -0.68 9.32
CA PRO A 43 -9.41 -0.96 9.29
C PRO A 43 -10.10 -0.20 8.15
N ILE A 44 -11.05 -0.85 7.48
CA ILE A 44 -11.83 -0.29 6.39
C ILE A 44 -13.18 0.19 6.91
N LEU A 45 -13.47 1.48 6.74
CA LEU A 45 -14.73 2.11 7.12
C LEU A 45 -15.32 2.81 5.90
N PHE A 46 -16.48 2.36 5.43
CA PHE A 46 -17.20 3.04 4.35
C PHE A 46 -18.01 4.20 4.94
N ALA A 47 -17.88 5.38 4.34
CA ALA A 47 -18.73 6.52 4.68
C ALA A 47 -20.17 6.26 4.21
N TYR A 48 -21.13 6.55 5.08
CA TYR A 48 -22.57 6.46 4.81
C TYR A 48 -23.10 7.72 4.14
#